data_AF-A0A7W2N3Q3-F1
#
_entry.id   AF-A0A7W2N3Q3-F1
#
_cell.length_a   1.000
_cell.length_b   1.000
_cell.length_c   1.000
_cell.angle_alpha   90.00
_cell.angle_beta   90.00
_cell.angle_gamma   90.00
#
_symmetry.space_group_name_H-M   'P 1'
#
loop_
_entity.id
_entity.type
_entity.pdbx_description
1 polymer ?
#
loop_
_entity_poly.entity_id
_entity_poly.type
_entity_poly.pdbx_seq_one_letter_code
_entity_poly.pdbx_strand_id
1 'polypeptide(L)'
;MLNVVIYSLKALLTGLWVLAILGLLSLSPLPADYQLYAFTLAGVALLVHFIEFFSMKAKFKKQSGLAMNFLQTMLWGFGYWLPILKRSKK
;
A
#
# COMPACT_ATOMS: atom_id res chain seq x y z
N MET A 1 -0.12 17.17 -14.25
CA MET A 1 0.52 17.28 -12.92
C MET A 1 0.06 16.19 -11.96
N LEU A 2 -1.25 16.03 -11.71
CA LEU A 2 -1.78 15.03 -10.76
C LEU A 2 -1.34 13.57 -11.05
N ASN A 3 -1.36 13.14 -12.33
CA ASN A 3 -0.91 11.80 -12.69
C ASN A 3 0.57 11.56 -12.34
N VAL A 4 1.44 12.54 -12.59
CA VAL A 4 2.88 12.43 -12.26
C VAL A 4 3.05 12.22 -10.76
N VAL A 5 2.37 13.02 -9.93
CA VAL A 5 2.40 12.88 -8.47
C VAL A 5 1.94 11.48 -8.04
N ILE A 6 0.86 10.97 -8.62
CA ILE A 6 0.34 9.62 -8.31
C ILE A 6 1.36 8.54 -8.68
N TYR A 7 1.99 8.62 -9.86
CA TYR A 7 2.98 7.64 -10.28
C TYR A 7 4.26 7.71 -9.42
N SER A 8 4.74 8.92 -9.11
CA SER A 8 5.89 9.12 -8.25
C SER A 8 5.64 8.56 -6.84
N LEU A 9 4.47 8.84 -6.25
CA LEU A 9 4.13 8.33 -4.91
C LEU A 9 4.08 6.79 -4.90
N LYS A 10 3.58 6.17 -5.96
CA LYS A 10 3.56 4.70 -6.09
C LYS A 10 4.97 4.12 -6.24
N ALA A 11 5.81 4.76 -7.05
CA ALA A 11 7.20 4.35 -7.21
C ALA A 11 7.96 4.44 -5.87
N LEU A 12 7.75 5.54 -5.13
CA LEU A 12 8.35 5.73 -3.80
C LEU A 12 7.82 4.71 -2.78
N LEU A 13 6.52 4.43 -2.76
CA LEU A 13 5.94 3.43 -1.86
C LEU A 13 6.49 2.02 -2.19
N THR A 14 6.63 1.69 -3.47
CA THR A 14 7.23 0.43 -3.91
C THR A 14 8.70 0.36 -3.50
N GLY A 15 9.46 1.44 -3.70
CA GLY A 15 10.85 1.56 -3.26
C GLY A 15 10.97 1.38 -1.74
N LEU A 16 10.06 1.98 -0.96
CA LEU A 16 10.02 1.83 0.49
C LEU A 16 9.80 0.36 0.90
N TRP A 17 8.88 -0.35 0.25
CA TRP A 17 8.68 -1.78 0.49
C TRP A 17 9.92 -2.61 0.19
N VAL A 18 10.57 -2.34 -0.94
CA VAL A 18 11.81 -3.03 -1.33
C VAL A 18 12.91 -2.78 -0.30
N LEU A 19 13.12 -1.52 0.12
CA LEU A 19 14.12 -1.17 1.13
C LEU A 19 13.81 -1.79 2.49
N ALA A 20 12.54 -1.88 2.88
CA ALA A 20 12.14 -2.58 4.09
C ALA A 20 12.44 -4.09 3.99
N ILE A 21 12.09 -4.75 2.89
CA ILE A 21 12.38 -6.18 2.71
C ILE A 21 13.88 -6.45 2.70
N LEU A 22 14.66 -5.66 1.96
CA LEU A 22 16.12 -5.78 1.94
C LEU A 22 16.72 -5.56 3.33
N GLY A 23 16.23 -4.59 4.09
CA GLY A 23 16.66 -4.39 5.47
C GLY A 23 16.39 -5.58 6.37
N LEU A 24 15.22 -6.21 6.28
CA LEU A 24 14.88 -7.39 7.08
C LEU A 24 15.79 -8.58 6.76
N LEU A 25 16.26 -8.66 5.51
CA LEU A 25 17.20 -9.68 5.06
C LEU A 25 18.67 -9.31 5.32
N SER A 26 18.94 -8.17 5.96
CA SER A 26 20.30 -7.62 6.13
C SER A 26 21.05 -7.37 4.81
N LEU A 27 20.31 -7.10 3.74
CA LEU A 27 20.80 -6.81 2.38
C LEU A 27 20.60 -5.33 1.99
N SER A 28 20.24 -4.47 2.94
CA SER A 28 19.95 -3.06 2.62
C SER A 28 21.22 -2.32 2.23
N PRO A 29 21.18 -1.51 1.15
CA PRO A 29 22.26 -0.60 0.81
C PRO A 29 22.32 0.64 1.72
N LEU A 30 21.34 0.82 2.61
CA LEU A 30 21.27 1.99 3.50
C LEU A 30 22.13 1.79 4.76
N PRO A 31 22.73 2.86 5.30
CA PRO A 31 23.30 2.82 6.64
C PRO A 31 22.23 2.51 7.71
N ALA A 32 22.65 1.93 8.84
CA ALA A 32 21.74 1.42 9.88
C ALA A 32 20.72 2.46 10.38
N ASP A 33 21.17 3.71 10.61
CA ASP A 33 20.30 4.78 11.11
C ASP A 33 19.19 5.13 10.09
N TYR A 34 19.53 5.17 8.80
CA TYR A 34 18.56 5.41 7.73
C TYR A 34 17.65 4.22 7.49
N GLN A 35 18.15 2.99 7.67
CA GLN A 35 17.34 1.79 7.59
C GLN A 35 16.28 1.76 8.69
N LEU A 36 16.60 2.23 9.90
CA LEU A 36 15.63 2.38 10.98
C LEU A 36 14.48 3.30 10.56
N TYR A 37 14.77 4.47 9.98
CA TYR A 37 13.74 5.38 9.49
C TYR A 37 12.89 4.74 8.37
N ALA A 38 13.52 4.02 7.44
CA ALA A 38 12.80 3.30 6.39
C ALA A 38 11.85 2.25 6.97
N PHE A 39 12.27 1.51 8.01
CA PHE A 39 11.39 0.57 8.72
C PHE A 39 10.24 1.27 9.43
N THR A 40 10.49 2.36 10.15
CA THR A 40 9.42 3.10 10.81
C THR A 40 8.38 3.59 9.80
N LEU A 41 8.83 4.18 8.69
CA LEU A 41 7.95 4.64 7.62
C LEU A 41 7.15 3.49 6.99
N ALA A 42 7.81 2.38 6.67
CA ALA A 42 7.16 1.19 6.12
C ALA A 42 6.13 0.60 7.12
N GLY A 43 6.45 0.59 8.41
CA GLY A 43 5.55 0.13 9.47
C GLY A 43 4.30 1.00 9.60
N VAL A 44 4.45 2.33 9.56
CA VAL A 44 3.32 3.27 9.56
C VAL A 44 2.46 3.09 8.31
N ALA A 45 3.06 3.02 7.12
CA ALA A 45 2.35 2.79 5.87
C ALA A 45 1.57 1.46 5.90
N LEU A 46 2.19 0.41 6.44
CA LEU A 46 1.57 -0.91 6.59
C LEU A 46 0.35 -0.84 7.51
N LEU A 47 0.46 -0.14 8.64
CA LEU A 47 -0.63 0.03 9.59
C LEU A 47 -1.82 0.78 8.94
N VAL A 48 -1.54 1.84 8.18
CA VAL A 48 -2.58 2.60 7.45
C VAL A 48 -3.31 1.69 6.45
N HIS A 49 -2.58 0.94 5.64
CA HIS A 49 -3.19 0.01 4.69
C HIS A 49 -3.91 -1.16 5.35
N PHE A 50 -3.45 -1.60 6.51
CA PHE A 50 -4.13 -2.61 7.30
C PHE A 50 -5.48 -2.13 7.82
N ILE A 51 -5.53 -0.92 8.39
CA ILE A 51 -6.78 -0.27 8.81
C ILE A 51 -7.71 -0.11 7.61
N GLU A 52 -7.21 0.41 6.50
CA GLU A 52 -7.96 0.58 5.25
C GLU A 52 -8.59 -0.74 4.78
N PHE A 53 -7.80 -1.81 4.72
CA PHE A 53 -8.26 -3.14 4.31
C PHE A 53 -9.37 -3.65 5.23
N PHE A 54 -9.17 -3.57 6.55
CA PHE A 54 -10.15 -4.05 7.51
C PHE A 54 -11.46 -3.25 7.48
N SER A 55 -11.36 -1.92 7.36
CA SER A 55 -12.53 -1.05 7.25
C SER A 55 -13.32 -1.29 5.97
N MET A 56 -12.66 -1.65 4.87
CA MET A 56 -13.30 -1.72 3.56
C MET A 56 -13.68 -3.12 3.09
N LYS A 57 -13.04 -4.19 3.59
CA LYS A 57 -13.22 -5.57 3.08
C LYS A 57 -14.68 -6.04 3.05
N ALA A 58 -15.47 -5.72 4.07
CA ALA A 58 -16.86 -6.15 4.16
C ALA A 58 -17.75 -5.41 3.14
N LYS A 59 -17.58 -4.09 3.05
CA LYS A 59 -18.28 -3.25 2.08
C LYS A 59 -17.88 -3.61 0.65
N PHE A 60 -16.59 -3.86 0.41
CA PHE A 60 -16.07 -4.32 -0.87
C PHE A 60 -16.75 -5.60 -1.31
N LYS A 61 -16.71 -6.64 -0.47
CA LYS A 61 -17.36 -7.93 -0.76
C LYS A 61 -18.85 -7.80 -1.04
N LYS A 62 -19.57 -7.01 -0.23
CA LYS A 62 -21.01 -6.80 -0.39
C LYS A 62 -21.38 -6.13 -1.72
N GLN A 63 -20.57 -5.16 -2.17
CA GLN A 63 -20.90 -4.37 -3.36
C GLN A 63 -20.34 -4.95 -4.65
N SER A 64 -19.11 -5.46 -4.65
CA SER A 64 -18.44 -5.96 -5.85
C SER A 64 -18.63 -7.47 -6.07
N GLY A 65 -19.05 -8.22 -5.04
CA GLY A 65 -19.06 -9.68 -5.06
C GLY A 65 -17.66 -10.33 -4.97
N LEU A 66 -16.59 -9.53 -4.94
CA LEU A 66 -15.20 -10.00 -4.92
C LEU A 66 -14.60 -9.93 -3.50
N ALA A 67 -13.64 -10.80 -3.21
CA ALA A 67 -12.82 -10.67 -2.02
C ALA A 67 -11.76 -9.57 -2.22
N MET A 68 -11.63 -8.67 -1.24
CA MET A 68 -10.60 -7.63 -1.28
C MET A 68 -9.22 -8.25 -1.08
N ASN A 69 -8.22 -7.81 -1.84
CA ASN A 69 -6.85 -8.29 -1.72
C ASN A 69 -6.00 -7.29 -0.90
N PHE A 70 -5.35 -7.78 0.16
CA PHE A 70 -4.53 -6.95 1.04
C PHE A 70 -3.27 -6.43 0.34
N LEU A 71 -2.59 -7.25 -0.45
CA LEU A 71 -1.42 -6.84 -1.24
C LEU A 71 -1.77 -5.72 -2.22
N GLN A 72 -2.93 -5.82 -2.90
CA GLN A 72 -3.42 -4.75 -3.78
C GLN A 72 -3.74 -3.48 -3.00
N THR A 73 -4.18 -3.61 -1.75
CA THR A 73 -4.41 -2.47 -0.85
C THR A 73 -3.07 -1.84 -0.43
N MET A 74 -2.04 -2.63 -0.14
CA MET A 74 -0.69 -2.10 0.16
C MET A 74 -0.02 -1.39 -1.01
N LEU A 75 -0.29 -1.83 -2.24
CA LEU A 75 0.33 -1.24 -3.44
C LEU A 75 -0.45 -0.02 -3.98
N TRP A 76 -1.77 0.00 -3.79
CA TRP A 76 -2.63 0.98 -4.47
C TRP A 76 -3.64 1.68 -3.55
N GLY A 77 -3.83 1.21 -2.31
CA GLY A 77 -4.81 1.73 -1.34
C GLY A 77 -6.19 1.92 -1.97
N PHE A 78 -6.75 3.12 -1.79
CA PHE A 78 -8.04 3.51 -2.37
C PHE A 78 -8.05 3.46 -3.90
N GLY A 79 -6.90 3.60 -4.54
CA GLY A 79 -6.75 3.44 -5.99
C GLY A 79 -7.11 2.04 -6.49
N TYR A 80 -7.03 1.01 -5.64
CA TYR A 80 -7.45 -0.34 -5.98
C TYR A 80 -8.96 -0.53 -5.81
N TRP A 81 -9.50 -0.29 -4.62
CA TRP A 81 -10.87 -0.70 -4.31
C TRP A 81 -11.94 0.32 -4.75
N LEU A 82 -11.63 1.62 -4.78
CA LEU A 82 -12.61 2.66 -5.10
C LEU A 82 -13.14 2.58 -6.54
N PRO A 83 -12.31 2.37 -7.58
CA PRO A 83 -12.80 2.24 -8.94
C PRO A 83 -13.70 1.02 -9.12
N ILE A 84 -13.39 -0.09 -8.46
CA ILE A 84 -14.19 -1.33 -8.51
C ILE A 84 -15.58 -1.08 -7.91
N LEU A 85 -15.63 -0.46 -6.73
CA LEU A 85 -16.90 -0.07 -6.09
C LEU A 85 -17.73 0.90 -6.93
N LYS A 86 -17.08 1.85 -7.62
CA LYS A 86 -17.78 2.78 -8.51
C LYS A 86 -18.39 2.09 -9.73
N ARG A 87 -17.72 1.06 -10.25
CA ARG A 87 -18.22 0.27 -11.39
C ARG A 87 -19.35 -0.67 -10.99
N SER A 88 -19.31 -1.27 -9.80
CA SER A 88 -20.35 -2.23 -9.37
C SER A 88 -21.64 -1.58 -8.88
N LYS A 89 -21.64 -0.25 -8.66
CA LYS A 89 -22.85 0.54 -8.39
C LYS A 89 -23.64 0.93 -9.65
N LYS A 90 -23.03 0.80 -10.84
CA LYS A 90 -23.73 0.97 -12.12
C LYS A 90 -24.33 -0.36 -12.53
#